data_AF-A0A9W8N120-F1
#
_entry.id   AF-A0A9W8N120-F1
#
_cell.length_a   1.000
_cell.length_b   1.000
_cell.length_c   1.000
_cell.angle_alpha   90.00
_cell.angle_beta   90.00
_cell.angle_gamma   90.00
#
_symmetry.space_group_name_H-M   'P 1'
#
loop_
_entity.id
_entity.type
_entity.pdbx_description
1 polymer ?
#
loop_
_entity_poly.entity_id
_entity_poly.type
_entity_poly.pdbx_seq_one_letter_code
_entity_poly.pdbx_strand_id
1 'polypeptide(L)'
;MLNALVSWPTAPLTDSLVRAAIKTHRAPRVWSTYDDIDHERTHFDRATVLASSYTFRKALIRKHYLSHGIQAYLKKRPDSILSCACPSTFEVEISFADELDEMWSDELWELGDKLDAGSSWWILKPGMADRGMGIRIFHTKEELQQIFESFEDSDSENGEAENDGQGDPCETTDKEKPMEKLIGRKFHFRAYCVAAGALQLYLYNRVLALFSSVPYETLSINTSGELLDLRAHLTNTSLQAEHGESNVRLLTELKSCHILSGEGDNIFTLSNIEKLLSQMSEVLSETFKATIQNPVHFQPLPNAFELFGVDFLVSHDHASATCPFQVKILEINAEPAIELTGPRLTWILEDLFISIAEVCVRPFFQPSDGTEPSWKVGRGYYGVHSG
;
A
#
# COMPACT_ATOMS: atom_id res chain seq x y z
N MET A 1 38.75 -3.46 -8.83
CA MET A 1 37.50 -4.22 -9.03
C MET A 1 36.49 -3.61 -8.08
N LEU A 2 35.55 -2.81 -8.57
CA LEU A 2 34.57 -2.13 -7.72
C LEU A 2 33.47 -3.14 -7.40
N ASN A 3 33.44 -3.64 -6.17
CA ASN A 3 32.52 -4.68 -5.74
C ASN A 3 31.11 -4.11 -5.56
N ALA A 4 30.11 -4.75 -6.16
CA ALA A 4 28.73 -4.49 -5.85
C ALA A 4 28.37 -5.20 -4.52
N LEU A 5 27.83 -4.46 -3.56
CA LEU A 5 27.17 -5.02 -2.38
C LEU A 5 25.72 -5.32 -2.76
N VAL A 6 25.38 -6.60 -2.76
CA VAL A 6 24.00 -7.09 -2.89
C VAL A 6 23.75 -7.99 -1.69
N SER A 7 22.93 -7.54 -0.75
CA SER A 7 22.59 -8.26 0.47
C SER A 7 21.09 -8.20 0.75
N TRP A 8 20.46 -9.36 0.71
CA TRP A 8 19.04 -9.57 0.98
C TRP A 8 18.87 -10.85 1.80
N PRO A 9 19.38 -10.88 3.05
CA PRO A 9 19.55 -12.11 3.83
C PRO A 9 18.23 -12.84 4.11
N THR A 10 17.14 -12.09 4.25
CA THR A 10 15.79 -12.61 4.57
C THR A 10 14.86 -12.69 3.36
N ALA A 11 15.31 -12.26 2.17
CA ALA A 11 14.48 -12.14 0.97
C ALA A 11 15.18 -12.79 -0.25
N PRO A 12 15.26 -14.14 -0.32
CA PRO A 12 16.02 -14.84 -1.35
C PRO A 12 15.47 -14.63 -2.77
N LEU A 13 14.16 -14.43 -2.93
CA LEU A 13 13.58 -14.09 -4.23
C LEU A 13 14.06 -12.71 -4.70
N THR A 14 14.01 -11.72 -3.79
CA THR A 14 14.53 -10.37 -4.05
C THR A 14 16.01 -10.40 -4.40
N ASP A 15 16.84 -11.16 -3.65
CA ASP A 15 18.26 -11.36 -3.96
C ASP A 15 18.47 -11.86 -5.40
N SER A 16 17.72 -12.89 -5.79
CA SER A 16 17.80 -13.48 -7.13
C SER A 16 17.44 -12.47 -8.23
N LEU A 17 16.33 -11.73 -8.05
CA LEU A 17 15.85 -10.72 -8.98
C LEU A 17 16.86 -9.57 -9.14
N VAL A 18 17.39 -9.07 -8.02
CA VAL A 18 18.42 -8.03 -8.00
C VAL A 18 19.67 -8.50 -8.73
N ARG A 19 20.18 -9.71 -8.44
CA ARG A 19 21.37 -10.24 -9.12
C ARG A 19 21.13 -10.44 -10.61
N ALA A 20 19.95 -10.88 -11.03
CA ALA A 20 19.59 -11.03 -12.44
C ALA A 20 19.57 -9.68 -13.16
N ALA A 21 18.89 -8.68 -12.59
CA ALA A 21 18.86 -7.32 -13.10
C ALA A 21 20.24 -6.64 -13.09
N ILE A 22 21.14 -7.06 -12.20
CA ILE A 22 22.48 -6.52 -12.13
C ILE A 22 23.38 -7.07 -13.24
N LYS A 23 23.32 -8.36 -13.54
CA LYS A 23 24.15 -9.03 -14.55
C LYS A 23 24.01 -8.40 -15.95
N THR A 24 22.86 -7.82 -16.27
CA THR A 24 22.61 -7.16 -17.55
C THR A 24 23.39 -5.85 -17.71
N HIS A 25 23.89 -5.27 -16.62
CA HIS A 25 24.58 -3.99 -16.59
C HIS A 25 26.00 -4.18 -15.98
N ARG A 26 27.04 -3.44 -16.38
CA ARG A 26 28.40 -3.57 -15.81
C ARG A 26 28.79 -2.35 -14.98
N ALA A 27 28.41 -2.32 -13.70
CA ALA A 27 28.64 -1.15 -12.82
C ALA A 27 28.71 -1.55 -11.32
N PRO A 28 29.45 -0.81 -10.45
CA PRO A 28 29.46 -0.95 -8.98
C PRO A 28 28.09 -0.67 -8.38
N ARG A 29 27.64 -1.30 -7.28
CA ARG A 29 26.24 -1.12 -6.79
C ARG A 29 26.12 -1.36 -5.30
N VAL A 30 25.28 -0.60 -4.60
CA VAL A 30 24.69 -1.06 -3.33
C VAL A 30 23.20 -1.23 -3.58
N TRP A 31 22.76 -2.49 -3.71
CA TRP A 31 21.34 -2.82 -3.78
C TRP A 31 21.03 -3.87 -2.71
N SER A 32 20.56 -3.39 -1.57
CA SER A 32 20.55 -4.11 -0.30
C SER A 32 19.32 -3.77 0.53
N THR A 33 19.05 -4.56 1.57
CA THR A 33 18.16 -4.17 2.67
C THR A 33 18.65 -2.90 3.35
N TYR A 34 17.72 -2.15 3.94
CA TYR A 34 17.96 -0.90 4.66
C TYR A 34 19.03 -1.06 5.74
N ASP A 35 18.94 -2.11 6.56
CA ASP A 35 19.87 -2.33 7.67
C ASP A 35 21.31 -2.66 7.22
N ASP A 36 21.47 -3.20 6.01
CA ASP A 36 22.79 -3.54 5.44
C ASP A 36 23.41 -2.37 4.65
N ILE A 37 22.67 -1.27 4.44
CA ILE A 37 23.18 -0.06 3.77
C ILE A 37 24.02 0.76 4.76
N ASP A 38 25.23 1.11 4.35
CA ASP A 38 26.02 2.13 5.02
C ASP A 38 25.45 3.53 4.68
N HIS A 39 24.52 3.98 5.53
CA HIS A 39 23.82 5.25 5.37
C HIS A 39 24.75 6.47 5.52
N GLU A 40 25.79 6.38 6.35
CA GLU A 40 26.77 7.45 6.50
C GLU A 40 27.57 7.63 5.21
N ARG A 41 28.11 6.53 4.66
CA ARG A 41 28.83 6.58 3.38
C ARG A 41 27.93 7.01 2.24
N THR A 42 26.68 6.58 2.22
CA THR A 42 25.69 7.06 1.24
C THR A 42 25.53 8.59 1.34
N HIS A 43 25.57 9.15 2.55
CA HIS A 43 25.43 10.59 2.75
C HIS A 43 26.68 11.39 2.33
N PHE A 44 27.88 10.89 2.64
CA PHE A 44 29.14 11.60 2.41
C PHE A 44 29.74 11.34 1.01
N ASP A 45 29.64 10.12 0.48
CA ASP A 45 30.29 9.69 -0.77
C ASP A 45 29.34 9.74 -1.99
N ARG A 46 28.58 10.84 -2.14
CA ARG A 46 27.46 10.93 -3.09
C ARG A 46 27.80 10.71 -4.56
N ALA A 47 29.05 10.97 -4.95
CA ALA A 47 29.51 10.80 -6.34
C ALA A 47 29.88 9.35 -6.68
N THR A 48 30.09 8.50 -5.68
CA THR A 48 30.67 7.15 -5.88
C THR A 48 29.81 6.03 -5.29
N VAL A 49 28.90 6.34 -4.38
CA VAL A 49 28.00 5.39 -3.73
C VAL A 49 26.57 5.65 -4.18
N LEU A 50 25.94 4.64 -4.78
CA LEU A 50 24.50 4.61 -5.07
C LEU A 50 23.83 3.62 -4.11
N ALA A 51 22.81 4.05 -3.38
CA ALA A 51 22.05 3.21 -2.45
C ALA A 51 20.61 2.95 -2.93
N SER A 52 20.09 1.76 -2.64
CA SER A 52 18.71 1.36 -2.95
C SER A 52 17.68 1.74 -1.89
N SER A 53 18.02 2.67 -0.98
CA SER A 53 17.07 3.27 -0.05
C SER A 53 17.50 4.68 0.37
N TYR A 54 16.52 5.54 0.63
CA TYR A 54 16.68 6.80 1.33
C TYR A 54 16.80 6.57 2.83
N THR A 55 17.67 7.34 3.47
CA THR A 55 17.92 7.24 4.93
C THR A 55 16.73 7.75 5.73
N PHE A 56 16.21 8.93 5.38
CA PHE A 56 15.04 9.51 6.03
C PHE A 56 13.84 9.36 5.10
N ARG A 57 12.93 8.45 5.45
CA ARG A 57 11.74 8.09 4.65
C ARG A 57 10.47 7.87 5.47
N LYS A 58 10.52 8.16 6.78
CA LYS A 58 9.40 7.93 7.72
C LYS A 58 8.13 8.67 7.31
N ALA A 59 8.24 9.84 6.68
CA ALA A 59 7.07 10.59 6.21
C ALA A 59 6.23 9.85 5.17
N LEU A 60 6.83 8.91 4.43
CA LEU A 60 6.13 8.09 3.43
C LEU A 60 5.62 6.80 4.05
N ILE A 61 6.49 6.11 4.80
CA ILE A 61 6.29 4.69 5.14
C ILE A 61 5.61 4.45 6.50
N ARG A 62 5.38 5.50 7.28
CA ARG A 62 4.68 5.42 8.57
C ARG A 62 3.34 6.12 8.46
N LYS A 63 2.27 5.42 8.83
CA LYS A 63 0.89 5.82 8.57
C LYS A 63 0.52 7.19 9.16
N HIS A 64 0.88 7.44 10.42
CA HIS A 64 0.61 8.71 11.10
C HIS A 64 1.38 9.87 10.44
N TYR A 65 2.70 9.71 10.19
CA TYR A 65 3.48 10.73 9.50
C TYR A 65 2.97 11.02 8.07
N LEU A 66 2.58 9.98 7.33
CA LEU A 66 1.99 10.13 5.99
C LEU A 66 0.70 10.93 6.05
N SER A 67 -0.20 10.55 6.96
CA SER A 67 -1.48 11.24 7.15
C SER A 67 -1.27 12.71 7.53
N HIS A 68 -0.43 12.96 8.54
CA HIS A 68 -0.11 14.31 9.01
C HIS A 68 0.49 15.17 7.89
N GLY A 69 1.44 14.62 7.11
CA GLY A 69 2.05 15.30 5.98
C GLY A 69 1.02 15.70 4.91
N ILE A 70 0.10 14.80 4.59
CA ILE A 70 -0.98 15.06 3.62
C ILE A 70 -1.97 16.10 4.16
N GLN A 71 -2.39 16.02 5.41
CA GLN A 71 -3.30 17.00 6.01
C GLN A 71 -2.69 18.41 6.03
N ALA A 72 -1.42 18.52 6.46
CA ALA A 72 -0.71 19.80 6.44
C ALA A 72 -0.55 20.37 5.03
N TYR A 73 -0.35 19.51 4.04
CA TYR A 73 -0.31 19.88 2.62
C TYR A 73 -1.66 20.40 2.13
N LEU A 74 -2.76 19.71 2.45
CA LEU A 74 -4.12 20.06 2.05
C LEU A 74 -4.60 21.39 2.64
N LYS A 75 -4.19 21.75 3.87
CA LYS A 75 -4.45 23.08 4.44
C LYS A 75 -3.97 24.23 3.54
N LYS A 76 -2.92 24.00 2.76
CA LYS A 76 -2.35 24.99 1.81
C LYS A 76 -2.83 24.77 0.37
N ARG A 77 -3.39 23.61 0.06
CA ARG A 77 -3.77 23.17 -1.30
C ARG A 77 -5.07 22.37 -1.25
N PRO A 78 -6.21 23.03 -0.96
CA PRO A 78 -7.49 22.35 -0.84
C PRO A 78 -7.94 21.70 -2.16
N ASP A 79 -7.51 22.23 -3.31
CA ASP A 79 -7.87 21.75 -4.65
C ASP A 79 -7.04 20.53 -5.12
N SER A 80 -6.10 20.04 -4.31
CA SER A 80 -5.30 18.85 -4.66
C SER A 80 -6.19 17.59 -4.71
N ILE A 81 -5.85 16.63 -5.59
CA ILE A 81 -6.52 15.32 -5.67
C ILE A 81 -6.50 14.57 -4.33
N LEU A 82 -5.52 14.84 -3.47
CA LEU A 82 -5.43 14.23 -2.14
C LEU A 82 -6.65 14.53 -1.24
N SER A 83 -7.40 15.60 -1.54
CA SER A 83 -8.62 15.96 -0.80
C SER A 83 -9.69 14.85 -0.87
N CYS A 84 -9.78 14.13 -1.99
CA CYS A 84 -10.69 13.01 -2.19
C CYS A 84 -9.98 11.64 -2.28
N ALA A 85 -8.67 11.64 -2.47
CA ALA A 85 -7.85 10.43 -2.62
C ALA A 85 -7.20 9.93 -1.33
N CYS A 86 -7.45 10.55 -0.18
CA CYS A 86 -7.00 10.04 1.11
C CYS A 86 -8.20 9.81 2.05
N PRO A 87 -8.33 8.64 2.70
CA PRO A 87 -9.31 8.46 3.77
C PRO A 87 -9.06 9.45 4.90
N SER A 88 -10.13 10.01 5.48
CA SER A 88 -10.02 10.74 6.75
C SER A 88 -9.35 9.84 7.78
N THR A 89 -8.34 10.37 8.46
CA THR A 89 -7.51 9.64 9.41
C THR A 89 -7.27 10.56 10.59
N PHE A 90 -7.43 10.01 11.79
CA PHE A 90 -7.19 10.70 13.05
C PHE A 90 -6.13 9.92 13.80
N GLU A 91 -5.21 10.63 14.44
CA GLU A 91 -4.21 10.04 15.32
C GLU A 91 -4.82 9.95 16.71
N VAL A 92 -4.59 8.82 17.38
CA VAL A 92 -5.03 8.57 18.74
C VAL A 92 -3.80 8.12 19.52
N GLU A 93 -3.38 8.90 20.50
CA GLU A 93 -2.29 8.58 21.41
C GLU A 93 -2.83 8.65 22.83
N ILE A 94 -3.14 7.48 23.40
CA ILE A 94 -3.65 7.32 24.77
C ILE A 94 -2.89 6.21 25.48
N SER A 95 -2.76 6.31 26.80
CA SER A 95 -2.23 5.23 27.62
C SER A 95 -3.36 4.34 28.17
N PHE A 96 -4.49 4.95 28.50
CA PHE A 96 -5.69 4.28 29.01
C PHE A 96 -6.94 4.70 28.24
N ALA A 97 -7.94 3.83 28.21
CA ALA A 97 -9.18 4.01 27.46
C ALA A 97 -10.01 5.18 28.00
N ASP A 98 -9.96 5.48 29.30
CA ASP A 98 -10.69 6.62 29.90
C ASP A 98 -10.17 7.99 29.44
N GLU A 99 -8.96 8.07 28.88
CA GLU A 99 -8.42 9.29 28.26
C GLU A 99 -9.20 9.71 27.00
N LEU A 100 -9.94 8.79 26.36
CA LEU A 100 -10.75 9.10 25.17
C LEU A 100 -11.80 10.19 25.43
N ASP A 101 -12.35 10.26 26.65
CA ASP A 101 -13.34 11.26 27.02
C ASP A 101 -12.80 12.69 26.89
N GLU A 102 -11.53 12.90 27.24
CA GLU A 102 -10.86 14.19 27.07
C GLU A 102 -10.58 14.47 25.59
N MET A 103 -10.16 13.45 24.83
CA MET A 103 -9.84 13.59 23.40
C MET A 103 -11.03 14.01 22.53
N TRP A 104 -12.25 13.56 22.85
CA TRP A 104 -13.45 13.95 22.11
C TRP A 104 -13.71 15.46 22.11
N SER A 105 -13.20 16.17 23.11
CA SER A 105 -13.38 17.61 23.25
C SER A 105 -12.33 18.44 22.50
N ASP A 106 -11.21 17.82 22.08
CA ASP A 106 -10.10 18.51 21.41
C ASP A 106 -9.69 17.76 20.13
N GLU A 107 -8.72 16.85 20.23
CA GLU A 107 -8.06 16.22 19.07
C GLU A 107 -9.00 15.37 18.21
N LEU A 108 -9.97 14.68 18.82
CA LEU A 108 -10.92 13.80 18.15
C LEU A 108 -12.30 14.43 17.94
N TRP A 109 -12.45 15.74 18.15
CA TRP A 109 -13.74 16.42 17.99
C TRP A 109 -14.40 16.16 16.64
N GLU A 110 -13.66 16.30 15.53
CA GLU A 110 -14.18 16.06 14.19
C GLU A 110 -14.56 14.58 13.94
N LEU A 111 -13.84 13.64 14.56
CA LEU A 111 -14.18 12.22 14.49
C LEU A 111 -15.45 11.95 15.29
N GLY A 112 -15.55 12.55 16.48
CA GLY A 112 -16.70 12.46 17.37
C GLY A 112 -18.00 12.91 16.68
N ASP A 113 -17.99 14.08 16.04
CA ASP A 113 -19.14 14.60 15.28
C ASP A 113 -19.58 13.63 14.16
N LYS A 114 -18.61 12.99 13.47
CA LYS A 114 -18.90 12.02 12.40
C LYS A 114 -19.46 10.69 12.93
N LEU A 115 -19.02 10.26 14.10
CA LEU A 115 -19.56 9.08 14.79
C LEU A 115 -20.98 9.36 15.29
N ASP A 116 -21.23 10.53 15.87
CA ASP A 116 -22.55 10.93 16.36
C ASP A 116 -23.58 11.06 15.24
N ALA A 117 -23.14 11.44 14.03
CA ALA A 117 -23.99 11.45 12.83
C ALA A 117 -24.42 10.04 12.37
N GLY A 118 -23.73 8.98 12.80
CA GLY A 118 -24.10 7.58 12.56
C GLY A 118 -24.01 7.11 11.10
N SER A 119 -23.33 7.86 10.22
CA SER A 119 -23.33 7.59 8.78
C SER A 119 -22.03 6.94 8.26
N SER A 120 -21.10 6.58 9.13
CA SER A 120 -19.76 6.13 8.71
C SER A 120 -19.20 5.03 9.59
N TRP A 121 -18.43 4.14 8.95
CA TRP A 121 -17.64 3.10 9.61
C TRP A 121 -16.18 3.52 9.63
N TRP A 122 -15.49 3.23 10.74
CA TRP A 122 -14.11 3.57 10.97
C TRP A 122 -13.27 2.32 11.23
N ILE A 123 -11.98 2.43 10.94
CA ILE A 123 -11.01 1.35 11.11
C ILE A 123 -9.90 1.83 12.04
N LEU A 124 -9.79 1.20 13.21
CA LEU A 124 -8.66 1.39 14.10
C LEU A 124 -7.50 0.54 13.60
N LYS A 125 -6.34 1.16 13.43
CA LYS A 125 -5.09 0.49 13.07
C LYS A 125 -3.99 0.91 14.05
N PRO A 126 -3.41 -0.01 14.83
CA PRO A 126 -2.30 0.33 15.72
C PRO A 126 -1.09 0.82 14.92
N GLY A 127 -0.41 1.86 15.41
CA GLY A 127 0.69 2.50 14.68
C GLY A 127 1.94 1.65 14.49
N MET A 128 2.14 0.66 15.37
CA MET A 128 3.33 -0.20 15.42
C MET A 128 3.03 -1.69 15.13
N ALA A 129 1.77 -2.04 14.84
CA ALA A 129 1.39 -3.41 14.53
C ALA A 129 1.53 -3.71 13.03
N ASP A 130 2.23 -4.79 12.70
CA ASP A 130 2.39 -5.26 11.33
C ASP A 130 1.29 -6.25 10.93
N ARG A 131 1.16 -6.50 9.62
CA ARG A 131 0.36 -7.60 9.02
C ARG A 131 -1.13 -7.59 9.37
N GLY A 132 -1.66 -6.45 9.80
CA GLY A 132 -3.07 -6.30 10.16
C GLY A 132 -3.45 -6.78 11.56
N MET A 133 -2.45 -7.06 12.41
CA MET A 133 -2.69 -7.36 13.83
C MET A 133 -3.28 -6.15 14.54
N GLY A 134 -4.23 -6.40 15.44
CA GLY A 134 -4.90 -5.35 16.22
C GLY A 134 -5.85 -4.44 15.43
N ILE A 135 -6.13 -4.74 14.14
CA ILE A 135 -7.14 -4.00 13.40
C ILE A 135 -8.53 -4.28 13.99
N ARG A 136 -9.30 -3.21 14.19
CA ARG A 136 -10.71 -3.26 14.60
C ARG A 136 -11.53 -2.32 13.73
N ILE A 137 -12.81 -2.65 13.56
CA ILE A 137 -13.79 -1.82 12.85
C ILE A 137 -14.83 -1.38 13.87
N PHE A 138 -15.21 -0.11 13.83
CA PHE A 138 -16.17 0.48 14.76
C PHE A 138 -17.05 1.52 14.05
N HIS A 139 -18.21 1.81 14.62
CA HIS A 139 -19.16 2.81 14.12
C HIS A 139 -19.70 3.75 15.20
N THR A 140 -19.40 3.52 16.49
CA THR A 140 -19.76 4.42 17.59
C THR A 140 -18.57 4.75 18.50
N LYS A 141 -18.71 5.78 19.33
CA LYS A 141 -17.70 6.15 20.34
C LYS A 141 -17.54 5.05 21.40
N GLU A 142 -18.66 4.46 21.81
CA GLU A 142 -18.69 3.38 22.81
C GLU A 142 -17.99 2.12 22.31
N GLU A 143 -18.10 1.78 21.03
CA GLU A 143 -17.35 0.67 20.45
C GLU A 143 -15.84 0.95 20.44
N LEU A 144 -15.43 2.19 20.15
CA LEU A 144 -14.02 2.56 20.20
C LEU A 144 -13.48 2.44 21.63
N GLN A 145 -14.24 2.91 22.62
CA GLN A 145 -13.93 2.77 24.04
C GLN A 145 -13.72 1.29 24.41
N GLN A 146 -14.69 0.44 24.09
CA GLN A 146 -14.63 -1.01 24.37
C GLN A 146 -13.43 -1.69 23.70
N ILE A 147 -13.05 -1.23 22.50
CA ILE A 147 -11.86 -1.74 21.83
C ILE A 147 -10.60 -1.45 22.64
N PHE A 148 -10.43 -0.23 23.17
CA PHE A 148 -9.25 0.11 23.97
C PHE A 148 -9.24 -0.60 25.33
N GLU A 149 -10.39 -0.69 26.00
CA GLU A 149 -10.54 -1.47 27.24
C GLU A 149 -10.12 -2.94 27.02
N SER A 150 -10.49 -3.53 25.88
CA SER A 150 -10.10 -4.91 25.54
C SER A 150 -8.59 -5.11 25.38
N PHE A 151 -7.83 -4.06 25.04
CA PHE A 151 -6.38 -4.14 24.95
C PHE A 151 -5.73 -4.11 26.34
N GLU A 152 -6.25 -3.31 27.27
CA GLU A 152 -5.76 -3.24 28.65
C GLU A 152 -5.98 -4.55 29.41
N ASP A 153 -7.16 -5.15 29.25
CA ASP A 153 -7.48 -6.44 29.86
C ASP A 153 -6.53 -7.54 29.36
N SER A 154 -6.12 -7.48 28.09
CA SER A 154 -5.19 -8.44 27.49
C SER A 154 -3.74 -8.29 27.98
N ASP A 155 -3.34 -7.10 28.42
CA ASP A 155 -2.01 -6.86 29.00
C ASP A 155 -1.91 -7.30 30.49
N SER A 156 -3.05 -7.58 31.12
CA SER A 156 -3.16 -7.95 32.55
C SER A 156 -2.99 -9.45 32.81
N GLU A 157 -3.18 -10.30 31.81
CA GLU A 157 -2.99 -11.75 31.90
C GLU A 157 -1.66 -12.18 31.25
N ASN A 158 -0.59 -12.23 32.04
CA ASN A 158 0.53 -13.14 31.77
C ASN A 158 0.05 -14.60 31.94
N GLY A 159 -0.69 -15.09 30.95
CA GLY A 159 -1.08 -16.48 30.79
C GLY A 159 -0.68 -16.92 29.39
N GLU A 160 0.09 -18.00 29.31
CA GLU A 160 0.51 -18.61 28.05
C GLU A 160 -0.70 -18.74 27.10
N ALA A 161 -0.65 -18.09 25.93
CA ALA A 161 -1.62 -18.33 24.88
C ALA A 161 -1.39 -19.76 24.36
N GLU A 162 -2.13 -20.70 24.93
CA GLU A 162 -2.30 -22.04 24.37
C GLU A 162 -2.82 -21.90 22.95
N ASN A 163 -1.98 -22.32 22.01
CA ASN A 163 -2.34 -22.53 20.63
C ASN A 163 -3.22 -23.78 20.54
N ASP A 164 -4.53 -23.63 20.77
CA ASP A 164 -5.51 -24.69 20.51
C ASP A 164 -6.69 -24.14 19.71
N GLY A 165 -6.66 -24.46 18.42
CA GLY A 165 -7.67 -24.11 17.44
C GLY A 165 -7.50 -24.96 16.18
N GLN A 166 -7.27 -26.26 16.35
CA GLN A 166 -7.34 -27.24 15.28
C GLN A 166 -8.81 -27.41 14.89
N GLY A 167 -9.30 -26.53 14.02
CA GLY A 167 -10.61 -26.67 13.40
C GLY A 167 -10.57 -27.81 12.38
N ASP A 168 -11.28 -28.90 12.70
CA ASP A 168 -11.57 -29.99 11.77
C ASP A 168 -12.19 -29.44 10.48
N PRO A 169 -11.73 -29.85 9.27
CA PRO A 169 -12.41 -29.50 8.04
C PRO A 169 -13.71 -30.32 7.95
N CYS A 170 -14.85 -29.67 8.16
CA CYS A 170 -16.14 -30.24 7.82
C CYS A 170 -16.26 -30.30 6.28
N GLU A 171 -16.01 -31.47 5.70
CA GLU A 171 -16.35 -31.80 4.32
C GLU A 171 -17.88 -31.66 4.14
N THR A 172 -18.29 -30.57 3.50
CA THR A 172 -19.64 -30.43 2.97
C THR A 172 -19.65 -30.97 1.54
N THR A 173 -20.56 -31.90 1.30
CA THR A 173 -20.76 -32.57 0.02
C THR A 173 -21.51 -31.65 -0.93
N ASP A 174 -20.82 -31.17 -1.96
CA ASP A 174 -21.41 -30.37 -3.04
C ASP A 174 -22.46 -31.20 -3.81
N LYS A 175 -23.72 -30.77 -3.73
CA LYS A 175 -24.78 -31.15 -4.65
C LYS A 175 -25.12 -29.97 -5.56
N GLU A 176 -25.00 -30.25 -6.86
CA GLU A 176 -25.62 -29.63 -8.03
C GLU A 176 -25.48 -28.11 -8.22
N LYS A 177 -24.65 -27.73 -9.22
CA LYS A 177 -24.49 -26.36 -9.76
C LYS A 177 -25.83 -25.75 -10.22
N PRO A 178 -26.33 -24.70 -9.56
CA PRO A 178 -27.21 -23.72 -10.18
C PRO A 178 -26.35 -22.72 -10.99
N MET A 179 -26.95 -21.97 -11.91
CA MET A 179 -26.28 -20.87 -12.65
C MET A 179 -25.39 -20.05 -11.71
N GLU A 180 -24.12 -19.88 -12.09
CA GLU A 180 -23.09 -19.23 -11.27
C GLU A 180 -23.47 -17.77 -11.01
N LYS A 181 -24.12 -17.52 -9.88
CA LYS A 181 -24.31 -16.17 -9.34
C LYS A 181 -22.91 -15.61 -9.10
N LEU A 182 -22.56 -14.53 -9.80
CA LEU A 182 -21.30 -13.83 -9.57
C LEU A 182 -21.24 -13.37 -8.11
N ILE A 183 -20.21 -13.79 -7.39
CA ILE A 183 -20.00 -13.42 -5.98
C ILE A 183 -18.89 -12.37 -5.92
N GLY A 184 -19.23 -11.16 -5.47
CA GLY A 184 -18.28 -10.06 -5.33
C GLY A 184 -17.31 -10.27 -4.17
N ARG A 185 -16.05 -9.92 -4.37
CA ARG A 185 -14.97 -9.96 -3.36
C ARG A 185 -14.30 -8.60 -3.30
N LYS A 186 -13.88 -8.19 -2.10
CA LYS A 186 -13.13 -6.94 -1.92
C LYS A 186 -11.72 -7.12 -2.46
N PHE A 187 -11.14 -6.08 -3.04
CA PHE A 187 -9.73 -6.08 -3.40
C PHE A 187 -9.10 -4.71 -3.16
N HIS A 188 -7.79 -4.68 -3.01
CA HIS A 188 -6.98 -3.46 -3.11
C HIS A 188 -6.00 -3.60 -4.29
N PHE A 189 -5.46 -2.48 -4.73
CA PHE A 189 -4.40 -2.45 -5.73
C PHE A 189 -3.04 -2.27 -5.09
N ARG A 190 -2.09 -3.17 -5.39
CA ARG A 190 -0.66 -3.00 -5.11
C ARG A 190 0.01 -2.48 -6.37
N ALA A 191 0.45 -1.24 -6.34
CA ALA A 191 1.30 -0.66 -7.37
C ALA A 191 2.75 -0.62 -6.90
N TYR A 192 3.70 -0.75 -7.82
CA TYR A 192 5.11 -0.52 -7.52
C TYR A 192 5.52 0.86 -8.02
N CYS A 193 6.14 1.65 -7.15
CA CYS A 193 6.66 2.97 -7.48
C CYS A 193 8.15 3.02 -7.14
N VAL A 194 8.94 3.67 -7.98
CA VAL A 194 10.37 3.87 -7.75
C VAL A 194 10.64 5.36 -7.67
N ALA A 195 11.26 5.81 -6.58
CA ALA A 195 11.74 7.18 -6.45
C ALA A 195 13.25 7.20 -6.65
N ALA A 196 13.76 8.01 -7.57
CA ALA A 196 15.19 8.08 -7.89
C ALA A 196 15.77 9.48 -7.64
N GLY A 197 17.00 9.51 -7.13
CA GLY A 197 17.81 10.70 -6.93
C GLY A 197 17.16 11.75 -6.03
N ALA A 198 17.34 13.02 -6.38
CA ALA A 198 16.74 14.16 -5.66
C ALA A 198 15.23 14.31 -5.91
N LEU A 199 14.56 13.19 -6.18
CA LEU A 199 13.16 12.95 -6.49
C LEU A 199 12.77 13.06 -7.97
N GLN A 200 12.80 11.91 -8.62
CA GLN A 200 12.04 11.58 -9.81
C GLN A 200 11.20 10.33 -9.53
N LEU A 201 9.90 10.37 -9.85
CA LEU A 201 8.97 9.27 -9.56
C LEU A 201 8.64 8.48 -10.81
N TYR A 202 8.52 7.17 -10.61
CA TYR A 202 8.28 6.20 -11.66
C TYR A 202 7.21 5.22 -11.20
N LEU A 203 6.02 5.29 -11.80
CA LEU A 203 4.94 4.34 -11.54
C LEU A 203 5.06 3.15 -12.49
N TYR A 204 5.23 1.96 -11.94
CA TYR A 204 5.19 0.73 -12.72
C TYR A 204 3.75 0.34 -13.03
N ASN A 205 3.44 0.16 -14.31
CA ASN A 205 2.07 0.13 -14.80
C ASN A 205 1.38 -1.24 -14.72
N ARG A 206 2.13 -2.29 -14.32
CA ARG A 206 1.59 -3.63 -14.07
C ARG A 206 1.11 -3.74 -12.63
N VAL A 207 0.02 -3.02 -12.35
CA VAL A 207 -0.61 -2.97 -11.02
C VAL A 207 -1.29 -4.31 -10.72
N LEU A 208 -1.12 -4.79 -9.48
CA LEU A 208 -1.74 -6.03 -8.99
C LEU A 208 -3.04 -5.71 -8.26
N ALA A 209 -4.07 -6.52 -8.45
CA ALA A 209 -5.30 -6.55 -7.68
C ALA A 209 -5.26 -7.75 -6.71
N LEU A 210 -5.35 -7.47 -5.41
CA LEU A 210 -5.25 -8.46 -4.33
C LEU A 210 -6.63 -8.61 -3.67
N PHE A 211 -7.26 -9.76 -3.88
CA PHE A 211 -8.63 -10.07 -3.45
C PHE A 211 -8.69 -10.68 -2.04
N SER A 212 -9.82 -10.45 -1.36
CA SER A 212 -10.20 -11.20 -0.15
C SER A 212 -10.48 -12.67 -0.47
N SER A 213 -10.20 -13.55 0.49
CA SER A 213 -10.41 -15.00 0.42
C SER A 213 -11.88 -15.36 0.55
N VAL A 214 -12.69 -14.48 1.13
CA VAL A 214 -14.14 -14.64 1.28
C VAL A 214 -14.89 -13.54 0.52
N PRO A 215 -16.15 -13.81 0.12
CA PRO A 215 -17.06 -12.81 -0.45
C PRO A 215 -17.14 -11.54 0.38
N TYR A 216 -17.32 -10.40 -0.29
CA TYR A 216 -17.56 -9.15 0.40
C TYR A 216 -18.97 -9.15 1.02
N GLU A 217 -19.01 -8.80 2.30
CA GLU A 217 -20.25 -8.56 3.01
C GLU A 217 -20.37 -7.07 3.32
N THR A 218 -21.59 -6.55 3.34
CA THR A 218 -21.80 -5.16 3.74
C THR A 218 -21.79 -5.09 5.24
N LEU A 219 -21.01 -4.16 5.80
CA LEU A 219 -21.02 -3.89 7.23
C LEU A 219 -22.45 -3.50 7.66
N SER A 220 -23.01 -4.27 8.59
CA SER A 220 -24.29 -4.01 9.21
C SER A 220 -24.10 -3.89 10.72
N ILE A 221 -24.98 -3.14 11.37
CA ILE A 221 -25.00 -3.02 12.83
C ILE A 221 -25.34 -4.40 13.38
N ASN A 222 -24.37 -5.02 14.04
CA ASN A 222 -24.50 -6.42 14.43
C ASN A 222 -25.34 -6.53 15.71
N THR A 223 -26.65 -6.77 15.58
CA THR A 223 -27.55 -6.95 16.72
C THR A 223 -27.38 -8.29 17.44
N SER A 224 -26.63 -9.24 16.87
CA SER A 224 -26.47 -10.61 17.39
C SER A 224 -25.23 -10.80 18.27
N GLY A 225 -24.34 -9.79 18.39
CA GLY A 225 -23.11 -9.90 19.16
C GLY A 225 -22.04 -10.83 18.56
N GLU A 226 -22.22 -11.29 17.32
CA GLU A 226 -21.19 -12.07 16.63
C GLU A 226 -20.00 -11.18 16.25
N LEU A 227 -18.79 -11.73 16.39
CA LEU A 227 -17.56 -11.05 15.96
C LEU A 227 -17.57 -10.92 14.43
N LEU A 228 -17.35 -9.69 13.95
CA LEU A 228 -17.26 -9.38 12.52
C LEU A 228 -16.10 -10.16 11.86
N ASP A 229 -16.38 -10.93 10.82
CA ASP A 229 -15.34 -11.62 10.04
C ASP A 229 -14.52 -10.61 9.22
N LEU A 230 -13.37 -10.21 9.76
CA LEU A 230 -12.46 -9.28 9.11
C LEU A 230 -11.90 -9.79 7.77
N ARG A 231 -11.96 -11.10 7.47
CA ARG A 231 -11.45 -11.66 6.20
C ARG A 231 -12.20 -11.13 4.98
N ALA A 232 -13.47 -10.76 5.13
CA ALA A 232 -14.28 -10.15 4.06
C ALA A 232 -13.91 -8.68 3.79
N HIS A 233 -13.31 -8.01 4.78
CA HIS A 233 -13.08 -6.57 4.77
C HIS A 233 -11.60 -6.19 4.68
N LEU A 234 -10.68 -7.09 5.00
CA LEU A 234 -9.25 -6.91 4.91
C LEU A 234 -8.68 -7.76 3.79
N THR A 235 -7.81 -7.17 2.97
CA THR A 235 -7.21 -7.83 1.81
C THR A 235 -5.71 -8.09 2.00
N ASN A 236 -5.23 -7.94 3.24
CA ASN A 236 -3.84 -8.19 3.63
C ASN A 236 -3.50 -9.67 3.45
N THR A 237 -2.49 -9.99 2.65
CA THR A 237 -2.18 -11.38 2.27
C THR A 237 -1.88 -12.30 3.46
N SER A 238 -1.39 -11.77 4.59
CA SER A 238 -1.19 -12.53 5.85
C SER A 238 -2.48 -13.16 6.38
N LEU A 239 -3.61 -12.48 6.23
CA LEU A 239 -4.94 -12.94 6.66
C LEU A 239 -5.63 -13.81 5.60
N GLN A 240 -5.04 -13.96 4.41
CA GLN A 240 -5.68 -14.49 3.21
C GLN A 240 -4.94 -15.74 2.65
N ALA A 241 -4.11 -16.38 3.48
CA ALA A 241 -3.18 -17.43 3.08
C ALA A 241 -3.84 -18.66 2.43
N GLU A 242 -5.09 -18.96 2.78
CA GLU A 242 -5.82 -20.16 2.35
C GLU A 242 -6.02 -20.28 0.83
N HIS A 243 -5.95 -19.18 0.08
CA HIS A 243 -6.25 -19.15 -1.36
C HIS A 243 -5.03 -18.74 -2.22
N GLY A 244 -3.88 -18.45 -1.59
CA GLY A 244 -2.59 -18.21 -2.25
C GLY A 244 -2.66 -17.29 -3.49
N GLU A 245 -2.01 -17.73 -4.58
CA GLU A 245 -1.90 -16.99 -5.85
C GLU A 245 -3.24 -16.76 -6.56
N SER A 246 -4.26 -17.56 -6.25
CA SER A 246 -5.55 -17.47 -6.92
C SER A 246 -6.26 -16.14 -6.65
N ASN A 247 -5.84 -15.40 -5.61
CA ASN A 247 -6.36 -14.09 -5.23
C ASN A 247 -5.56 -12.91 -5.81
N VAL A 248 -4.51 -13.15 -6.60
CA VAL A 248 -3.73 -12.07 -7.23
C VAL A 248 -3.97 -12.04 -8.74
N ARG A 249 -4.43 -10.89 -9.22
CA ARG A 249 -4.67 -10.62 -10.66
C ARG A 249 -3.96 -9.37 -11.09
N LEU A 250 -3.68 -9.23 -12.38
CA LEU A 250 -3.31 -7.94 -12.94
C LEU A 250 -4.53 -7.03 -13.04
N LEU A 251 -4.35 -5.73 -12.84
CA LEU A 251 -5.38 -4.73 -13.12
C LEU A 251 -5.95 -4.88 -14.54
N THR A 252 -5.08 -5.17 -15.51
CA THR A 252 -5.47 -5.39 -16.91
C THR A 252 -6.28 -6.67 -17.13
N GLU A 253 -6.15 -7.67 -16.26
CA GLU A 253 -6.97 -8.90 -16.29
C GLU A 253 -8.40 -8.64 -15.85
N LEU A 254 -8.67 -7.54 -15.14
CA LEU A 254 -10.02 -7.15 -14.74
C LEU A 254 -10.83 -6.52 -15.87
N LYS A 255 -10.22 -6.28 -17.04
CA LYS A 255 -10.93 -5.80 -18.22
C LYS A 255 -12.06 -6.76 -18.57
N SER A 256 -13.24 -6.21 -18.82
CA SER A 256 -14.46 -6.96 -19.12
C SER A 256 -15.05 -7.76 -17.94
N CYS A 257 -14.51 -7.63 -16.73
CA CYS A 257 -15.12 -8.20 -15.53
C CYS A 257 -16.19 -7.27 -14.94
N HIS A 258 -17.16 -7.85 -14.23
CA HIS A 258 -18.09 -7.12 -13.36
C HIS A 258 -17.41 -6.85 -12.02
N ILE A 259 -17.34 -5.59 -11.60
CA ILE A 259 -16.60 -5.18 -10.37
C ILE A 259 -17.56 -4.77 -9.24
N LEU A 260 -18.83 -4.53 -9.53
CA LEU A 260 -19.83 -4.12 -8.55
C LEU A 260 -21.00 -5.12 -8.51
N SER A 261 -21.38 -5.50 -7.29
CA SER A 261 -22.56 -6.31 -7.02
C SER A 261 -23.82 -5.44 -7.10
N GLY A 262 -24.43 -5.30 -8.28
CA GLY A 262 -25.65 -4.51 -8.46
C GLY A 262 -26.32 -4.74 -9.82
N GLU A 263 -27.57 -4.29 -9.97
CA GLU A 263 -28.30 -4.34 -11.23
C GLU A 263 -27.72 -3.32 -12.22
N GLY A 264 -26.91 -3.79 -13.17
CA GLY A 264 -26.33 -2.98 -14.25
C GLY A 264 -25.07 -3.60 -14.85
N ASP A 265 -24.78 -3.27 -16.11
CA ASP A 265 -23.51 -3.61 -16.79
C ASP A 265 -22.37 -2.73 -16.27
N ASN A 266 -21.97 -2.93 -15.01
CA ASN A 266 -20.78 -2.31 -14.42
C ASN A 266 -19.51 -3.05 -14.86
N ILE A 267 -19.36 -3.17 -16.17
CA ILE A 267 -18.25 -3.85 -16.82
C ILE A 267 -17.06 -2.90 -16.84
N PHE A 268 -15.93 -3.39 -16.32
CA PHE A 268 -14.71 -2.61 -16.26
C PHE A 268 -14.08 -2.47 -17.65
N THR A 269 -13.94 -1.24 -18.13
CA THR A 269 -13.42 -0.95 -19.47
C THR A 269 -11.93 -0.60 -19.45
N LEU A 270 -11.29 -0.64 -20.62
CA LEU A 270 -9.90 -0.16 -20.77
C LEU A 270 -9.77 1.32 -20.40
N SER A 271 -10.75 2.16 -20.74
CA SER A 271 -10.75 3.57 -20.35
C SER A 271 -10.83 3.75 -18.83
N ASN A 272 -11.53 2.87 -18.11
CA ASN A 272 -11.52 2.90 -16.65
C ASN A 272 -10.13 2.58 -16.08
N ILE A 273 -9.47 1.55 -16.63
CA ILE A 273 -8.10 1.18 -16.24
C ILE A 273 -7.12 2.34 -16.48
N GLU A 274 -7.17 2.96 -17.66
CA GLU A 274 -6.30 4.10 -18.00
C GLU A 274 -6.53 5.30 -17.06
N LYS A 275 -7.79 5.62 -16.77
CA LYS A 275 -8.15 6.67 -15.80
C LYS A 275 -7.64 6.37 -14.39
N LEU A 276 -7.76 5.12 -13.93
CA LEU A 276 -7.25 4.70 -12.63
C LEU A 276 -5.73 4.80 -12.55
N LEU A 277 -5.00 4.37 -13.59
CA LEU A 277 -3.55 4.53 -13.66
C LEU A 277 -3.13 6.02 -13.63
N SER A 278 -3.87 6.87 -14.35
CA SER A 278 -3.65 8.32 -14.31
C SER A 278 -3.87 8.90 -12.92
N GLN A 279 -4.97 8.51 -12.26
CA GLN A 279 -5.26 8.94 -10.89
C GLN A 279 -4.19 8.46 -9.91
N MET A 280 -3.76 7.19 -9.99
CA MET A 280 -2.67 6.66 -9.14
C MET A 280 -1.39 7.47 -9.31
N SER A 281 -1.02 7.82 -10.55
CA SER A 281 0.15 8.65 -10.83
C SER A 281 0.05 10.03 -10.19
N GLU A 282 -1.10 10.69 -10.32
CA GLU A 282 -1.33 12.03 -9.76
C GLU A 282 -1.37 12.01 -8.22
N VAL A 283 -2.05 11.03 -7.63
CA VAL A 283 -2.09 10.82 -6.17
C VAL A 283 -0.68 10.57 -5.63
N LEU A 284 0.14 9.77 -6.30
CA LEU A 284 1.53 9.55 -5.90
C LEU A 284 2.35 10.84 -5.99
N SER A 285 2.23 11.57 -7.09
CA SER A 285 2.95 12.83 -7.30
C SER A 285 2.63 13.83 -6.19
N GLU A 286 1.35 14.05 -5.89
CA GLU A 286 0.92 14.95 -4.82
C GLU A 286 1.32 14.43 -3.44
N THR A 287 1.26 13.12 -3.20
CA THR A 287 1.67 12.51 -1.92
C THR A 287 3.15 12.77 -1.63
N PHE A 288 4.04 12.55 -2.60
CA PHE A 288 5.47 12.84 -2.41
C PHE A 288 5.74 14.35 -2.27
N LYS A 289 5.01 15.22 -2.98
CA LYS A 289 5.11 16.68 -2.76
C LYS A 289 4.69 17.08 -1.35
N ALA A 290 3.70 16.40 -0.77
CA ALA A 290 3.29 16.59 0.61
C ALA A 290 4.40 16.18 1.58
N THR A 291 5.02 15.02 1.38
CA THR A 291 6.05 14.51 2.31
C THR A 291 7.37 15.28 2.27
N ILE A 292 7.79 15.80 1.10
CA ILE A 292 8.98 16.66 0.99
C ILE A 292 8.86 17.93 1.84
N GLN A 293 7.64 18.44 2.06
CA GLN A 293 7.44 19.62 2.91
C GLN A 293 7.76 19.35 4.39
N ASN A 294 8.03 18.10 4.75
CA ASN A 294 8.54 17.70 6.06
C ASN A 294 9.97 17.11 5.94
N PRO A 295 11.00 17.96 5.77
CA PRO A 295 12.37 17.52 5.52
C PRO A 295 13.02 16.83 6.72
N VAL A 296 12.42 16.88 7.92
CA VAL A 296 12.90 16.10 9.07
C VAL A 296 12.62 14.61 8.87
N HIS A 297 11.51 14.29 8.20
CA HIS A 297 11.02 12.90 8.09
C HIS A 297 11.15 12.32 6.68
N PHE A 298 11.38 13.13 5.64
CA PHE A 298 11.75 12.65 4.31
C PHE A 298 12.84 13.52 3.65
N GLN A 299 13.96 12.90 3.30
CA GLN A 299 15.11 13.57 2.68
C GLN A 299 15.59 12.75 1.46
N PRO A 300 15.14 13.09 0.23
CA PRO A 300 15.66 12.46 -0.96
C PRO A 300 17.14 12.84 -1.16
N LEU A 301 17.95 11.87 -1.57
CA LEU A 301 19.38 12.04 -1.87
C LEU A 301 19.63 11.81 -3.37
N PRO A 302 20.47 12.62 -4.03
CA PRO A 302 20.75 12.50 -5.47
C PRO A 302 21.36 11.16 -5.87
N ASN A 303 21.97 10.45 -4.91
CA ASN A 303 22.64 9.17 -5.08
C ASN A 303 21.92 8.03 -4.34
N ALA A 304 20.59 8.13 -4.21
CA ALA A 304 19.74 7.06 -3.74
C ALA A 304 18.60 6.83 -4.71
N PHE A 305 18.06 5.62 -4.73
CA PHE A 305 16.77 5.31 -5.30
C PHE A 305 16.06 4.35 -4.36
N GLU A 306 14.74 4.22 -4.46
CA GLU A 306 14.01 3.31 -3.59
C GLU A 306 12.75 2.78 -4.26
N LEU A 307 12.53 1.46 -4.10
CA LEU A 307 11.31 0.78 -4.51
C LEU A 307 10.30 0.80 -3.36
N PHE A 308 9.09 1.25 -3.66
CA PHE A 308 7.94 1.23 -2.77
C PHE A 308 6.82 0.37 -3.34
N GLY A 309 6.13 -0.36 -2.47
CA GLY A 309 4.82 -0.93 -2.75
C GLY A 309 3.74 0.02 -2.23
N VAL A 310 2.82 0.44 -3.08
CA VAL A 310 1.78 1.40 -2.72
C VAL A 310 0.43 0.73 -2.82
N ASP A 311 -0.30 0.78 -1.71
CA ASP A 311 -1.62 0.16 -1.61
C ASP A 311 -2.70 1.22 -1.83
N PHE A 312 -3.57 0.95 -2.81
CA PHE A 312 -4.72 1.78 -3.16
C PHE A 312 -6.03 1.01 -3.01
N LEU A 313 -7.07 1.72 -2.60
CA LEU A 313 -8.46 1.31 -2.80
C LEU A 313 -9.08 2.08 -3.95
N VAL A 314 -10.18 1.55 -4.45
CA VAL A 314 -11.07 2.28 -5.35
C VAL A 314 -12.44 2.38 -4.70
N SER A 315 -12.92 3.60 -4.53
CA SER A 315 -14.32 3.85 -4.21
C SER A 315 -15.12 4.06 -5.49
N HIS A 316 -16.38 3.63 -5.45
CA HIS A 316 -17.34 3.90 -6.50
C HIS A 316 -18.26 5.05 -6.08
N ASP A 317 -18.28 6.12 -6.87
CA ASP A 317 -19.25 7.20 -6.72
C ASP A 317 -20.35 7.06 -7.78
N HIS A 318 -21.53 6.62 -7.34
CA HIS A 318 -22.70 6.44 -8.19
C HIS A 318 -23.20 7.75 -8.81
N ALA A 319 -22.86 8.92 -8.24
CA ALA A 319 -23.27 10.22 -8.76
C ALA A 319 -22.40 10.71 -9.93
N SER A 320 -21.18 10.18 -10.07
CA SER A 320 -20.22 10.61 -11.09
C SER A 320 -20.28 9.72 -12.34
N ALA A 321 -21.11 10.10 -13.32
CA ALA A 321 -21.25 9.35 -14.56
C ALA A 321 -19.97 9.33 -15.43
N THR A 322 -19.05 10.30 -15.26
CA THR A 322 -17.85 10.45 -16.12
C THR A 322 -16.60 9.83 -15.50
N CYS A 323 -16.50 9.81 -14.18
CA CYS A 323 -15.41 9.23 -13.40
C CYS A 323 -16.00 8.51 -12.18
N PRO A 324 -16.63 7.34 -12.38
CA PRO A 324 -17.32 6.63 -11.29
C PRO A 324 -16.33 6.00 -10.30
N PHE A 325 -15.07 5.83 -10.69
CA PHE A 325 -14.04 5.22 -9.86
C PHE A 325 -13.04 6.27 -9.37
N GLN A 326 -12.86 6.34 -8.07
CA GLN A 326 -11.93 7.24 -7.39
C GLN A 326 -10.87 6.43 -6.65
N VAL A 327 -9.59 6.66 -6.98
CA VAL A 327 -8.45 6.06 -6.27
C VAL A 327 -8.29 6.69 -4.89
N LYS A 328 -8.06 5.86 -3.89
CA LYS A 328 -7.69 6.27 -2.53
C LYS A 328 -6.39 5.59 -2.11
N ILE A 329 -5.37 6.35 -1.71
CA ILE A 329 -4.13 5.78 -1.17
C ILE A 329 -4.35 5.32 0.28
N LEU A 330 -3.83 4.14 0.61
CA LEU A 330 -3.91 3.57 1.96
C LEU A 330 -2.58 3.66 2.72
N GLU A 331 -1.51 3.26 2.06
CA GLU A 331 -0.17 3.19 2.66
C GLU A 331 0.90 3.04 1.57
N ILE A 332 2.12 3.43 1.94
CA ILE A 332 3.32 3.25 1.14
C ILE A 332 4.25 2.36 1.97
N ASN A 333 4.62 1.23 1.40
CA ASN A 333 5.45 0.22 2.03
C ASN A 333 6.85 0.26 1.42
N ALA A 334 7.84 0.58 2.26
CA ALA A 334 9.24 0.33 1.95
C ALA A 334 9.51 -1.18 1.94
N GLU A 335 10.49 -1.61 1.13
CA GLU A 335 10.86 -3.04 1.01
C GLU A 335 9.63 -3.93 0.85
N PRO A 336 8.78 -3.66 -0.17
CA PRO A 336 7.50 -4.32 -0.29
C PRO A 336 7.68 -5.84 -0.42
N ALA A 337 6.82 -6.61 0.26
CA ALA A 337 6.80 -8.07 0.18
C ALA A 337 6.36 -8.54 -1.22
N ILE A 338 7.31 -8.63 -2.14
CA ILE A 338 7.07 -8.99 -3.54
C ILE A 338 6.75 -10.48 -3.72
N GLU A 339 7.14 -11.33 -2.77
CA GLU A 339 6.93 -12.79 -2.78
C GLU A 339 5.45 -13.16 -2.85
N LEU A 340 4.58 -12.26 -2.40
CA LEU A 340 3.12 -12.42 -2.39
C LEU A 340 2.49 -12.34 -3.80
N THR A 341 3.27 -11.98 -4.82
CA THR A 341 2.81 -11.87 -6.22
C THR A 341 2.51 -13.24 -6.85
N GLY A 342 3.19 -14.30 -6.39
CA GLY A 342 3.03 -15.67 -6.88
C GLY A 342 3.83 -16.01 -8.16
N PRO A 343 4.28 -17.28 -8.31
CA PRO A 343 4.87 -17.85 -9.51
C PRO A 343 4.29 -17.37 -10.85
N ARG A 344 2.95 -17.35 -11.00
CA ARG A 344 2.30 -16.95 -12.26
C ARG A 344 2.71 -15.56 -12.75
N LEU A 345 2.94 -14.63 -11.82
CA LEU A 345 3.23 -13.24 -12.09
C LEU A 345 4.70 -12.89 -11.81
N THR A 346 5.58 -13.87 -11.60
CA THR A 346 7.00 -13.63 -11.30
C THR A 346 7.72 -12.85 -12.40
N TRP A 347 7.35 -13.05 -13.66
CA TRP A 347 7.92 -12.32 -14.81
C TRP A 347 7.73 -10.79 -14.70
N ILE A 348 6.70 -10.33 -13.98
CA ILE A 348 6.46 -8.91 -13.70
C ILE A 348 7.52 -8.35 -12.76
N LEU A 349 7.91 -9.15 -11.76
CA LEU A 349 8.98 -8.77 -10.84
C LEU A 349 10.32 -8.74 -11.57
N GLU A 350 10.58 -9.69 -12.46
CA GLU A 350 11.78 -9.67 -13.31
C GLU A 350 11.83 -8.38 -14.16
N ASP A 351 10.74 -8.06 -14.86
CA ASP A 351 10.59 -6.83 -15.66
C ASP A 351 10.75 -5.55 -14.81
N LEU A 352 10.17 -5.51 -13.60
CA LEU A 352 10.31 -4.41 -12.64
C LEU A 352 11.77 -4.18 -12.22
N PHE A 353 12.48 -5.23 -11.79
CA PHE A 353 13.86 -5.10 -11.30
C PHE A 353 14.82 -4.76 -12.43
N ILE A 354 14.62 -5.29 -13.64
CA ILE A 354 15.36 -4.87 -14.84
C ILE A 354 15.11 -3.38 -15.11
N SER A 355 13.86 -2.93 -15.05
CA SER A 355 13.51 -1.53 -15.29
C SER A 355 14.14 -0.59 -14.26
N ILE A 356 14.15 -0.97 -12.97
CA ILE A 356 14.87 -0.22 -11.92
C ILE A 356 16.36 -0.10 -12.24
N ALA A 357 16.99 -1.20 -12.68
CA ALA A 357 18.40 -1.17 -13.06
C ALA A 357 18.64 -0.19 -14.23
N GLU A 358 17.74 -0.14 -15.21
CA GLU A 358 17.83 0.76 -16.37
C GLU A 358 17.60 2.23 -16.02
N VAL A 359 16.60 2.55 -15.18
CA VAL A 359 16.21 3.94 -14.90
C VAL A 359 16.92 4.57 -13.71
N CYS A 360 17.39 3.76 -12.74
CA CYS A 360 18.03 4.26 -11.52
C CYS A 360 19.51 3.94 -11.46
N VAL A 361 19.90 2.72 -11.81
CA VAL A 361 21.28 2.25 -11.60
C VAL A 361 22.17 2.63 -12.77
N ARG A 362 21.78 2.32 -14.01
CA ARG A 362 22.55 2.62 -15.23
C ARG A 362 22.94 4.11 -15.32
N PRO A 363 22.03 5.08 -15.14
CA PRO A 363 22.35 6.49 -15.38
C PRO A 363 23.36 7.07 -14.39
N PHE A 364 23.45 6.50 -13.18
CA PHE A 364 24.41 6.95 -12.17
C PHE A 364 25.86 6.61 -12.55
N PHE A 365 26.09 5.44 -13.18
CA PHE A 365 27.44 4.96 -13.53
C PHE A 365 27.81 5.17 -15.00
N GLN A 366 26.81 5.29 -15.86
CA GLN A 366 26.93 5.57 -17.27
C GLN A 366 26.07 6.79 -17.59
N PRO A 367 26.42 7.97 -17.06
CA PRO A 367 25.70 9.19 -17.39
C PRO A 367 25.74 9.36 -18.91
N SER A 368 24.57 9.48 -19.53
CA SER A 368 24.46 9.66 -20.98
C SER A 368 25.09 10.99 -21.39
N ASP A 369 25.72 11.03 -22.57
CA ASP A 369 26.37 12.22 -23.15
C ASP A 369 25.36 13.32 -23.59
N GLY A 370 24.17 13.38 -22.97
CA GLY A 370 23.10 14.33 -23.31
C GLY A 370 22.30 13.98 -24.58
N THR A 371 22.50 12.79 -25.16
CA THR A 371 21.84 12.34 -26.40
C THR A 371 20.66 11.38 -26.20
N GLU A 372 20.45 10.86 -24.98
CA GLU A 372 19.24 10.09 -24.67
C GLU A 372 18.06 11.05 -24.45
N PRO A 373 16.87 10.76 -25.03
CA PRO A 373 15.72 11.63 -24.87
C PRO A 373 15.38 11.75 -23.39
N SER A 374 15.29 13.00 -22.89
CA SER A 374 14.74 13.28 -21.56
C SER A 374 13.39 12.57 -21.44
N TRP A 375 13.24 11.70 -20.43
CA TRP A 375 12.01 10.95 -20.19
C TRP A 375 10.88 11.96 -19.92
N LYS A 376 10.04 12.19 -20.92
CA LYS A 376 8.91 13.12 -20.81
C LYS A 376 7.88 12.50 -19.88
N VAL A 377 7.50 13.25 -18.84
CA VAL A 377 6.37 12.96 -17.94
C VAL A 377 5.18 12.41 -18.73
N GLY A 378 4.64 11.25 -18.31
CA GLY A 378 3.52 10.58 -18.97
C GLY A 378 3.88 9.66 -20.15
N ARG A 379 5.17 9.44 -20.46
CA ARG A 379 5.59 8.37 -21.39
C ARG A 379 6.10 7.14 -20.64
N GLY A 380 5.59 5.98 -21.04
CA GLY A 380 6.08 4.69 -20.60
C GLY A 380 7.15 4.14 -21.54
N TYR A 381 8.29 3.74 -20.99
CA TYR A 381 9.18 2.78 -21.64
C TYR A 381 9.43 1.66 -20.63
N TYR A 382 9.47 0.41 -21.10
CA TYR A 382 9.70 -0.78 -20.27
C TYR A 382 8.70 -0.94 -19.10
N GLY A 383 7.42 -0.60 -19.30
CA GLY A 383 6.39 -0.79 -18.27
C GLY A 383 6.42 0.23 -17.12
N VAL A 384 7.37 1.17 -17.12
CA VAL A 384 7.49 2.24 -16.13
C VAL A 384 7.07 3.58 -16.74
N HIS A 385 6.12 4.28 -16.12
CA HIS A 385 5.71 5.63 -16.49
C HIS A 385 6.41 6.66 -15.61
N SER A 386 6.98 7.69 -16.23
CA SER A 386 7.45 8.87 -15.49
C SER A 386 6.26 9.69 -14.98
N GLY A 387 6.18 9.87 -13.67
CA GLY A 387 5.13 10.64 -12.99
C GLY A 387 5.46 12.11 -12.82
#